data_AF-A0A260US73-F1
#
_entry.id   AF-A0A260US73-F1
#
_cell.length_a   1.000
_cell.length_b   1.000
_cell.length_c   1.000
_cell.angle_alpha   90.00
_cell.angle_beta   90.00
_cell.angle_gamma   90.00
#
_symmetry.space_group_name_H-M   'P 1'
#
loop_
_entity.id
_entity.type
_entity.pdbx_description
1 polymer ?
#
loop_
_entity_poly.entity_id
_entity_poly.type
_entity_poly.pdbx_seq_one_letter_code
_entity_poly.pdbx_strand_id
1 'polypeptide(L)'
;MTASWLSIALALVSAFLFACASVAQQSAAASVPEGTSLLSALIRSPRWWVGVLGDGGGYAVQIAALWVGSVLVVQPLLVTALLFALPMSAKLAGRVLPASTWALAFLLAAALTVFIVVGDPSEGDTDAPLSDWIVPLIIAAVVIGGAAVGGLLLRTPGARALLLGAAGGLLFGLAAALTKFVTDLVESDLLGALAAWQTYALVGSGALGFYLQQRAFQVGPLSASLPAVTIGEPLGAAFIGIAVLDERIRTDGASLAIIAVAVFVMVVTTIRLSRTQASTRIETETMDGASAPPIATDR
;
A
#
# COMPACT_ATOMS: atom_id res chain seq x y z
N MET A 1 4.05 14.75 -20.92
CA MET A 1 2.63 15.15 -20.78
C MET A 1 2.34 15.23 -19.30
N THR A 2 1.76 16.33 -18.81
CA THR A 2 1.38 16.50 -17.40
C THR A 2 0.47 15.35 -16.97
N ALA A 3 0.56 14.91 -15.71
CA ALA A 3 -0.35 13.93 -15.13
C ALA A 3 -1.80 14.19 -15.59
N SER A 4 -2.38 13.24 -16.32
CA SER A 4 -3.74 13.43 -16.84
C SER A 4 -4.67 13.57 -15.63
N TRP A 5 -5.53 14.58 -15.59
CA TRP A 5 -6.51 14.75 -14.50
C TRP A 5 -7.36 13.47 -14.30
N LEU A 6 -7.50 12.68 -15.38
CA LEU A 6 -8.10 11.36 -15.38
C LEU A 6 -7.33 10.35 -14.52
N SER A 7 -6.01 10.26 -14.65
CA SER A 7 -5.17 9.38 -13.80
C SER A 7 -5.32 9.73 -12.31
N ILE A 8 -5.36 11.02 -11.98
CA ILE A 8 -5.55 11.50 -10.61
C ILE A 8 -6.93 11.08 -10.08
N ALA A 9 -7.98 11.30 -10.88
CA ALA A 9 -9.34 10.92 -10.51
C ALA A 9 -9.48 9.40 -10.30
N LEU A 10 -8.92 8.60 -11.22
CA LEU A 10 -8.92 7.14 -11.09
C LEU A 10 -8.13 6.68 -9.87
N ALA A 11 -6.95 7.24 -9.61
CA ALA A 11 -6.16 6.91 -8.42
C ALA A 11 -6.90 7.25 -7.12
N LEU A 12 -7.62 8.38 -7.05
CA LEU A 12 -8.45 8.73 -5.90
C LEU A 12 -9.65 7.80 -5.72
N VAL A 13 -10.30 7.39 -6.82
CA VAL A 13 -11.39 6.39 -6.78
C VAL A 13 -10.85 5.05 -6.30
N SER A 14 -9.70 4.61 -6.81
CA SER A 14 -9.01 3.41 -6.35
C SER A 14 -8.69 3.47 -4.86
N ALA A 15 -8.10 4.58 -4.40
CA ALA A 15 -7.81 4.82 -2.98
C ALA A 15 -9.07 4.76 -2.11
N PHE A 16 -10.18 5.33 -2.58
CA PHE A 16 -11.46 5.27 -1.88
C PHE A 16 -12.02 3.82 -1.81
N LEU A 17 -11.92 3.05 -2.90
CA LEU A 17 -12.34 1.65 -2.92
C LEU A 17 -11.50 0.79 -1.97
N PHE A 18 -10.17 0.97 -1.97
CA PHE A 18 -9.28 0.30 -1.00
C PHE A 18 -9.59 0.69 0.45
N ALA A 19 -9.95 1.95 0.70
CA ALA A 19 -10.38 2.39 2.02
C ALA A 19 -11.70 1.71 2.45
N CYS A 20 -12.69 1.67 1.56
CA CYS A 20 -13.96 0.97 1.80
C CYS A 20 -13.73 -0.52 2.07
N ALA A 21 -12.88 -1.16 1.26
CA ALA A 21 -12.52 -2.56 1.41
C ALA A 21 -11.86 -2.83 2.76
N SER A 22 -10.84 -2.03 3.10
CA SER A 22 -10.13 -2.11 4.37
C SER A 22 -11.08 -1.98 5.56
N VAL A 23 -12.01 -1.02 5.53
CA VAL A 23 -12.99 -0.81 6.60
C VAL A 23 -13.99 -1.97 6.69
N ALA A 24 -14.48 -2.48 5.55
CA ALA A 24 -15.38 -3.63 5.52
C ALA A 24 -14.72 -4.89 6.08
N GLN A 25 -13.48 -5.18 5.68
CA GLN A 25 -12.71 -6.32 6.20
C GLN A 25 -12.39 -6.16 7.69
N GLN A 26 -12.05 -4.95 8.14
CA GLN A 26 -11.83 -4.66 9.57
C GLN A 26 -13.10 -4.92 10.39
N SER A 27 -14.25 -4.42 9.92
CA SER A 27 -15.53 -4.65 10.60
C SER A 27 -15.92 -6.13 10.65
N ALA A 28 -15.64 -6.89 9.58
CA ALA A 28 -15.89 -8.32 9.53
C ALA A 28 -14.97 -9.09 10.49
N ALA A 29 -13.69 -8.72 10.57
CA ALA A 29 -12.73 -9.33 11.47
C ALA A 29 -13.06 -9.08 12.95
N ALA A 30 -13.48 -7.86 13.30
CA ALA A 30 -13.89 -7.52 14.67
C ALA A 30 -15.11 -8.33 15.15
N SER A 31 -16.00 -8.72 14.24
CA SER A 31 -17.20 -9.52 14.58
C SER A 31 -16.95 -11.02 14.83
N VAL A 32 -15.70 -11.50 14.73
CA VAL A 32 -15.38 -12.93 14.91
C VAL A 32 -15.07 -13.21 16.39
N PRO A 33 -15.81 -14.14 17.05
CA PRO A 33 -15.55 -14.50 18.44
C PRO A 33 -14.16 -15.12 18.66
N GLU A 34 -13.58 -14.87 19.85
CA GLU A 34 -12.33 -15.50 20.26
C GLU A 34 -12.44 -17.03 20.31
N GLY A 35 -11.41 -17.74 19.84
CA GLY A 35 -11.36 -19.21 19.81
C GLY A 35 -11.89 -19.85 18.53
N THR A 36 -12.53 -19.09 17.64
CA THR A 36 -12.94 -19.57 16.31
C THR A 36 -11.81 -19.44 15.29
N SER A 37 -11.74 -20.36 14.32
CA SER A 37 -10.82 -20.20 13.19
C SER A 37 -11.20 -18.96 12.37
N LEU A 38 -10.41 -17.88 12.52
CA LEU A 38 -10.64 -16.56 11.91
C LEU A 38 -10.90 -16.68 10.41
N LEU A 39 -10.07 -17.43 9.68
CA LEU A 39 -10.20 -17.65 8.23
C LEU A 39 -11.54 -18.28 7.86
N SER A 40 -11.97 -19.31 8.62
CA SER A 40 -13.23 -20.01 8.35
C SER A 40 -14.46 -19.15 8.65
N ALA A 41 -14.36 -18.23 9.62
CA ALA A 41 -15.41 -17.28 9.96
C ALA A 41 -15.48 -16.14 8.92
N LEU A 42 -14.32 -15.65 8.48
CA LEU A 42 -14.21 -14.57 7.49
C LEU A 42 -14.79 -14.98 6.13
N ILE A 43 -14.46 -16.18 5.63
CA ILE A 43 -14.98 -16.67 4.33
C ILE A 43 -16.51 -16.79 4.33
N ARG A 44 -17.13 -16.99 5.49
CA ARG A 44 -18.59 -17.04 5.65
C ARG A 44 -19.22 -15.66 5.86
N SER A 45 -18.42 -14.62 6.09
CA SER A 45 -18.91 -13.26 6.31
C SER A 45 -19.16 -12.56 4.97
N PRO A 46 -20.41 -12.17 4.65
CA PRO A 46 -20.71 -11.43 3.42
C PRO A 46 -20.02 -10.06 3.41
N ARG A 47 -19.79 -9.45 4.59
CA ARG A 47 -19.05 -8.18 4.72
C ARG A 47 -17.58 -8.32 4.31
N TRP A 48 -16.98 -9.47 4.58
CA TRP A 48 -15.61 -9.74 4.14
C TRP A 48 -15.52 -9.84 2.62
N TRP A 49 -16.49 -10.49 1.96
CA TRP A 49 -16.55 -10.54 0.50
C TRP A 49 -16.79 -9.17 -0.15
N VAL A 50 -17.58 -8.29 0.46
CA VAL A 50 -17.67 -6.88 0.02
C VAL A 50 -16.29 -6.23 0.08
N GLY A 51 -15.50 -6.53 1.11
CA GLY A 51 -14.12 -6.12 1.22
C GLY A 51 -13.24 -6.65 0.08
N VAL A 52 -13.29 -7.95 -0.18
CA VAL A 52 -12.52 -8.59 -1.27
C VAL A 52 -12.90 -8.03 -2.65
N LEU A 53 -14.20 -7.82 -2.90
CA LEU A 53 -14.68 -7.18 -4.12
C LEU A 53 -14.22 -5.72 -4.21
N GLY A 54 -14.17 -5.02 -3.08
CA GLY A 54 -13.63 -3.66 -3.00
C GLY A 54 -12.14 -3.59 -3.31
N ASP A 55 -11.32 -4.53 -2.83
CA ASP A 55 -9.90 -4.63 -3.18
C ASP A 55 -9.71 -4.94 -4.66
N GLY A 56 -10.48 -5.90 -5.19
CA GLY A 56 -10.46 -6.23 -6.62
C GLY A 56 -10.86 -5.05 -7.51
N GLY A 57 -11.90 -4.32 -7.13
CA GLY A 57 -12.34 -3.10 -7.81
C GLY A 57 -11.32 -1.97 -7.69
N GLY A 58 -10.76 -1.75 -6.50
CA GLY A 58 -9.70 -0.78 -6.25
C GLY A 58 -8.47 -1.05 -7.10
N TYR A 59 -8.05 -2.32 -7.19
CA TYR A 59 -6.94 -2.75 -8.03
C TYR A 59 -7.25 -2.60 -9.53
N ALA A 60 -8.46 -2.96 -9.98
CA ALA A 60 -8.86 -2.75 -11.38
C ALA A 60 -8.83 -1.27 -11.77
N VAL A 61 -9.30 -0.38 -10.89
CA VAL A 61 -9.23 1.07 -11.12
C VAL A 61 -7.79 1.58 -11.02
N GLN A 62 -6.94 0.99 -10.16
CA GLN A 62 -5.50 1.29 -10.10
C GLN A 62 -4.82 0.95 -11.42
N ILE A 63 -5.10 -0.23 -11.99
CA ILE A 63 -4.59 -0.63 -13.32
C ILE A 63 -5.01 0.42 -14.36
N ALA A 64 -6.28 0.84 -14.38
CA ALA A 64 -6.74 1.88 -15.29
C ALA A 64 -6.05 3.24 -15.06
N ALA A 65 -5.76 3.59 -13.80
CA ALA A 65 -5.05 4.82 -13.46
C ALA A 65 -3.59 4.79 -13.95
N LEU A 66 -2.92 3.64 -13.80
CA LEU A 66 -1.56 3.42 -14.31
C LEU A 66 -1.55 3.40 -15.84
N TRP A 67 -2.58 2.87 -16.48
CA TRP A 67 -2.65 2.87 -17.94
C TRP A 67 -2.61 4.29 -18.53
N VAL A 68 -3.26 5.26 -17.87
CA VAL A 68 -3.35 6.65 -18.35
C VAL A 68 -2.50 7.65 -17.56
N GLY A 69 -1.56 7.17 -16.74
CA GLY A 69 -0.75 8.01 -15.86
C GLY A 69 0.58 7.37 -15.45
N SER A 70 1.41 8.17 -14.78
CA SER A 70 2.71 7.74 -14.25
C SER A 70 2.57 7.04 -12.90
N VAL A 71 3.43 6.05 -12.66
CA VAL A 71 3.58 5.33 -11.39
C VAL A 71 3.88 6.32 -10.26
N LEU A 72 4.75 7.31 -10.50
CA LEU A 72 5.09 8.38 -9.56
C LEU A 72 3.90 9.27 -9.17
N VAL A 73 2.84 9.32 -9.97
CA VAL A 73 1.59 10.04 -9.62
C VAL A 73 0.64 9.12 -8.85
N VAL A 74 0.37 7.94 -9.42
CA VAL A 74 -0.66 7.03 -8.93
C VAL A 74 -0.31 6.52 -7.52
N GLN A 75 0.93 6.09 -7.31
CA GLN A 75 1.32 5.42 -6.07
C GLN A 75 1.25 6.32 -4.82
N PRO A 76 1.77 7.56 -4.85
CA PRO A 76 1.52 8.53 -3.79
C PRO A 76 0.04 8.84 -3.52
N LEU A 77 -0.80 8.89 -4.57
CA LEU A 77 -2.23 9.15 -4.43
C LEU A 77 -2.95 8.02 -3.70
N LEU A 78 -2.53 6.76 -3.87
CA LEU A 78 -3.15 5.63 -3.17
C LEU A 78 -2.99 5.70 -1.65
N VAL A 79 -1.95 6.38 -1.15
CA VAL A 79 -1.76 6.62 0.28
C VAL A 79 -2.91 7.45 0.87
N THR A 80 -3.63 8.21 0.04
CA THR A 80 -4.85 8.93 0.47
C THR A 80 -5.99 8.00 0.90
N ALA A 81 -5.90 6.69 0.65
CA ALA A 81 -6.79 5.69 1.24
C ALA A 81 -6.85 5.82 2.77
N LEU A 82 -5.77 6.22 3.44
CA LEU A 82 -5.76 6.50 4.88
C LEU A 82 -6.69 7.67 5.26
N LEU A 83 -6.77 8.70 4.41
CA LEU A 83 -7.60 9.88 4.61
C LEU A 83 -9.09 9.53 4.53
N PHE A 84 -9.45 8.51 3.75
CA PHE A 84 -10.81 7.98 3.69
C PHE A 84 -11.08 6.95 4.79
N ALA A 85 -10.14 6.03 5.02
CA ALA A 85 -10.33 4.89 5.92
C ALA A 85 -10.46 5.32 7.39
N LEU A 86 -9.68 6.29 7.84
CA LEU A 86 -9.69 6.73 9.25
C LEU A 86 -11.04 7.34 9.66
N PRO A 87 -11.61 8.34 8.95
CA PRO A 87 -12.95 8.86 9.26
C PRO A 87 -14.05 7.81 9.15
N MET A 88 -13.98 6.93 8.14
CA MET A 88 -14.94 5.85 7.96
C MET A 88 -14.91 4.89 9.15
N SER A 89 -13.73 4.42 9.55
CA SER A 89 -13.54 3.53 10.69
C SER A 89 -14.01 4.18 12.01
N ALA A 90 -13.68 5.46 12.23
CA ALA A 90 -14.15 6.20 13.40
C ALA A 90 -15.68 6.31 13.45
N LYS A 91 -16.32 6.58 12.31
CA LYS A 91 -17.79 6.63 12.21
C LYS A 91 -18.44 5.27 12.50
N LEU A 92 -17.89 4.18 11.96
CA LEU A 92 -18.41 2.83 12.25
C LEU A 92 -18.27 2.47 13.73
N ALA A 93 -17.17 2.90 14.36
CA ALA A 93 -16.92 2.66 15.78
C ALA A 93 -17.60 3.66 16.73
N GLY A 94 -18.38 4.62 16.21
CA GLY A 94 -19.01 5.67 17.03
C GLY A 94 -18.03 6.59 17.75
N ARG A 95 -16.79 6.72 17.25
CA ARG A 95 -15.72 7.51 17.87
C ARG A 95 -15.46 8.82 17.11
N VAL A 96 -14.94 9.81 17.84
CA VAL A 96 -14.49 11.08 17.27
C VAL A 96 -12.97 11.04 17.10
N LEU A 97 -12.48 11.38 15.91
CA LEU A 97 -11.04 11.50 15.67
C LEU A 97 -10.48 12.76 16.36
N PRO A 98 -9.32 12.67 17.02
CA PRO A 98 -8.70 13.83 17.64
C PRO A 98 -8.24 14.83 16.56
N ALA A 99 -8.21 16.12 16.91
CA ALA A 99 -7.78 17.19 16.00
C ALA A 99 -6.36 16.97 15.43
N SER A 100 -5.49 16.29 16.18
CA SER A 100 -4.15 15.91 15.72
C SER A 100 -4.16 14.97 14.52
N THR A 101 -5.13 14.04 14.43
CA THR A 101 -5.28 13.14 13.29
C THR A 101 -5.72 13.91 12.05
N TRP A 102 -6.64 14.86 12.21
CA TRP A 102 -7.05 15.76 11.12
C TRP A 102 -5.92 16.68 10.65
N ALA A 103 -5.09 17.18 11.57
CA ALA A 103 -3.91 17.97 11.21
C ALA A 103 -2.90 17.15 10.38
N LEU A 104 -2.65 15.89 10.76
CA LEU A 104 -1.79 14.98 9.99
C LEU A 104 -2.40 14.64 8.62
N ALA A 105 -3.70 14.43 8.56
CA ALA A 105 -4.44 14.19 7.31
C ALA A 105 -4.31 15.38 6.33
N PHE A 106 -4.53 16.60 6.83
CA PHE A 106 -4.36 17.81 6.04
C PHE A 106 -2.91 18.00 5.59
N LEU A 107 -1.94 17.74 6.48
CA LEU A 107 -0.54 17.85 6.16
C LEU A 107 -0.08 16.84 5.10
N LEU A 108 -0.59 15.59 5.15
CA LEU A 108 -0.37 14.59 4.12
C LEU A 108 -0.94 15.05 2.76
N ALA A 109 -2.19 15.52 2.74
CA ALA A 109 -2.84 15.99 1.52
C ALA A 109 -2.12 17.21 0.90
N ALA A 110 -1.69 18.16 1.74
CA ALA A 110 -0.95 19.33 1.31
C ALA A 110 0.43 18.94 0.75
N ALA A 111 1.18 18.07 1.44
CA ALA A 111 2.49 17.61 0.97
C ALA A 111 2.38 16.82 -0.35
N LEU A 112 1.37 15.97 -0.48
CA LEU A 112 1.09 15.26 -1.73
C LEU A 112 0.73 16.22 -2.87
N THR A 113 -0.07 17.24 -2.61
CA THR A 113 -0.40 18.27 -3.62
C THR A 113 0.85 19.02 -4.05
N VAL A 114 1.72 19.40 -3.10
CA VAL A 114 3.01 20.04 -3.40
C VAL A 114 3.89 19.10 -4.23
N PHE A 115 3.96 17.82 -3.88
CA PHE A 115 4.71 16.82 -4.66
C PHE A 115 4.22 16.73 -6.10
N ILE A 116 2.90 16.65 -6.33
CA ILE A 116 2.34 16.57 -7.69
C ILE A 116 2.55 17.87 -8.47
N VAL A 117 2.31 19.03 -7.86
CA VAL A 117 2.36 20.33 -8.57
C VAL A 117 3.79 20.80 -8.82
N VAL A 118 4.68 20.64 -7.83
CA VAL A 118 6.08 21.10 -7.93
C VAL A 118 6.95 20.04 -8.58
N GLY A 119 6.74 18.77 -8.21
CA GLY A 119 7.45 17.64 -8.80
C GLY A 119 7.08 17.39 -10.24
N ASP A 120 5.84 17.71 -10.63
CA ASP A 120 5.31 17.53 -11.99
C ASP A 120 5.75 16.20 -12.61
N PRO A 121 5.42 15.07 -11.96
CA PRO A 121 5.90 13.78 -12.41
C PRO A 121 5.36 13.49 -13.81
N SER A 122 6.25 13.04 -14.69
CA SER A 122 5.92 12.71 -16.06
C SER A 122 6.18 11.24 -16.35
N GLU A 123 5.30 10.66 -17.16
CA GLU A 123 5.52 9.34 -17.77
C GLU A 123 6.82 9.33 -18.57
N GLY A 124 7.53 8.21 -18.52
CA GLY A 124 8.71 7.93 -19.34
C GLY A 124 8.40 6.91 -20.42
N ASP A 125 9.41 6.13 -20.79
CA ASP A 125 9.33 5.10 -21.84
C ASP A 125 9.12 3.71 -21.21
N THR A 126 8.07 3.01 -21.63
CA THR A 126 7.79 1.65 -21.20
C THR A 126 8.50 0.59 -22.05
N ASP A 127 9.13 0.93 -23.16
CA ASP A 127 9.94 0.01 -24.00
C ASP A 127 11.39 -0.17 -23.50
N ALA A 128 11.56 -0.35 -22.18
CA ALA A 128 12.87 -0.52 -21.57
C ALA A 128 13.51 -1.89 -21.90
N PRO A 129 14.70 -1.94 -22.54
CA PRO A 129 15.40 -3.19 -22.83
C PRO A 129 15.81 -3.90 -21.54
N LEU A 130 15.98 -5.23 -21.61
CA LEU A 130 16.36 -6.05 -20.46
C LEU A 130 17.60 -5.53 -19.70
N SER A 131 18.55 -4.89 -20.39
CA SER A 131 19.74 -4.29 -19.77
C SER A 131 19.40 -3.30 -18.65
N ASP A 132 18.32 -2.55 -18.83
CA ASP A 132 17.94 -1.44 -17.96
C ASP A 132 17.22 -1.96 -16.71
N TRP A 133 16.71 -3.20 -16.77
CA TRP A 133 16.11 -3.91 -15.63
C TRP A 133 17.15 -4.57 -14.73
N ILE A 134 18.31 -4.98 -15.25
CA ILE A 134 19.26 -5.84 -14.50
C ILE A 134 19.73 -5.16 -13.21
N VAL A 135 20.26 -3.94 -13.30
CA VAL A 135 20.83 -3.25 -12.12
C VAL A 135 19.73 -2.88 -11.12
N PRO A 136 18.60 -2.27 -11.51
CA PRO A 136 17.51 -1.98 -10.59
C PRO A 136 16.92 -3.23 -9.93
N LEU A 137 16.73 -4.33 -10.66
CA LEU A 137 16.23 -5.58 -10.09
C LEU A 137 17.22 -6.21 -9.11
N ILE A 138 18.53 -6.14 -9.36
CA ILE A 138 19.54 -6.61 -8.40
C ILE A 138 19.47 -5.79 -7.12
N ILE A 139 19.40 -4.45 -7.23
CA ILE A 139 19.28 -3.58 -6.05
C ILE A 139 17.98 -3.90 -5.29
N ALA A 140 16.86 -4.00 -5.98
CA ALA A 140 15.58 -4.36 -5.39
C ALA A 140 15.65 -5.74 -4.70
N ALA A 141 16.23 -6.75 -5.36
CA ALA A 141 16.39 -8.09 -4.80
C ALA A 141 17.27 -8.11 -3.55
N VAL A 142 18.38 -7.35 -3.54
CA VAL A 142 19.26 -7.23 -2.36
C VAL A 142 18.55 -6.53 -1.21
N VAL A 143 17.85 -5.43 -1.46
CA VAL A 143 17.14 -4.67 -0.42
C VAL A 143 15.96 -5.48 0.13
N ILE A 144 15.11 -6.02 -0.74
CA ILE A 144 13.95 -6.84 -0.37
C ILE A 144 14.41 -8.12 0.32
N GLY A 145 15.40 -8.82 -0.26
CA GLY A 145 15.98 -10.03 0.31
C GLY A 145 16.63 -9.80 1.67
N GLY A 146 17.40 -8.72 1.80
CA GLY A 146 18.00 -8.30 3.07
C GLY A 146 16.95 -7.98 4.14
N ALA A 147 15.90 -7.26 3.78
CA ALA A 147 14.77 -6.98 4.67
C ALA A 147 14.01 -8.27 5.06
N ALA A 148 13.72 -9.16 4.10
CA ALA A 148 13.05 -10.43 4.37
C ALA A 148 13.90 -11.33 5.30
N VAL A 149 15.19 -11.51 4.99
CA VAL A 149 16.13 -12.29 5.79
C VAL A 149 16.28 -11.68 7.19
N GLY A 150 16.47 -10.36 7.30
CA GLY A 150 16.51 -9.67 8.59
C GLY A 150 15.22 -9.87 9.39
N GLY A 151 14.07 -9.79 8.74
CA GLY A 151 12.77 -10.04 9.33
C GLY A 151 12.57 -11.47 9.86
N LEU A 152 13.24 -12.45 9.26
CA LEU A 152 13.24 -13.85 9.71
C LEU A 152 14.24 -14.12 10.84
N LEU A 153 15.42 -13.49 10.78
CA LEU A 153 16.54 -13.76 11.68
C LEU A 153 16.53 -12.94 12.97
N LEU A 154 16.03 -11.70 12.95
CA LEU A 154 16.02 -10.84 14.13
C LEU A 154 15.08 -11.41 15.21
N ARG A 155 15.41 -11.13 16.48
CA ARG A 155 14.66 -11.66 17.64
C ARG A 155 13.57 -10.71 18.14
N THR A 156 13.71 -9.41 17.89
CA THR A 156 12.77 -8.40 18.38
C THR A 156 11.49 -8.37 17.52
N PRO A 157 10.29 -8.64 18.06
CA PRO A 157 9.04 -8.69 17.29
C PRO A 157 8.78 -7.44 16.45
N GLY A 158 9.03 -6.25 17.02
CA GLY A 158 8.88 -4.97 16.31
C GLY A 158 9.77 -4.85 15.06
N ALA A 159 11.06 -5.19 15.16
CA ALA A 159 11.96 -5.13 14.02
C ALA A 159 11.63 -6.20 12.96
N ARG A 160 11.20 -7.40 13.38
CA ARG A 160 10.74 -8.45 12.46
C ARG A 160 9.54 -7.97 11.65
N ALA A 161 8.52 -7.43 12.32
CA ALA A 161 7.32 -6.89 11.69
C ALA A 161 7.64 -5.73 10.75
N LEU A 162 8.53 -4.82 11.17
CA LEU A 162 8.99 -3.70 10.34
C LEU A 162 9.66 -4.19 9.05
N LEU A 163 10.63 -5.10 9.15
CA LEU A 163 11.42 -5.55 8.00
C LEU A 163 10.62 -6.44 7.04
N LEU A 164 9.80 -7.36 7.55
CA LEU A 164 8.90 -8.16 6.71
C LEU A 164 7.85 -7.27 6.04
N GLY A 165 7.33 -6.26 6.76
CA GLY A 165 6.40 -5.28 6.20
C GLY A 165 7.05 -4.43 5.10
N ALA A 166 8.29 -3.98 5.31
CA ALA A 166 9.04 -3.24 4.30
C ALA A 166 9.32 -4.09 3.06
N ALA A 167 9.73 -5.35 3.23
CA ALA A 167 9.92 -6.29 2.12
C ALA A 167 8.61 -6.52 1.34
N GLY A 168 7.50 -6.71 2.05
CA GLY A 168 6.17 -6.86 1.44
C GLY A 168 5.73 -5.62 0.66
N GLY A 169 5.87 -4.43 1.27
CA GLY A 169 5.58 -3.16 0.61
C GLY A 169 6.42 -2.94 -0.65
N LEU A 170 7.73 -3.12 -0.56
CA LEU A 170 8.63 -2.98 -1.72
C LEU A 170 8.29 -3.95 -2.87
N LEU A 171 7.86 -5.18 -2.56
CA LEU A 171 7.36 -6.12 -3.56
C LEU A 171 6.06 -5.67 -4.21
N PHE A 172 5.13 -5.07 -3.44
CA PHE A 172 3.95 -4.44 -4.02
C PHE A 172 4.30 -3.23 -4.89
N GLY A 173 5.32 -2.46 -4.50
CA GLY A 173 5.83 -1.37 -5.32
C GLY A 173 6.41 -1.86 -6.66
N LEU A 174 7.17 -2.94 -6.63
CA LEU A 174 7.66 -3.62 -7.83
C LEU A 174 6.49 -4.13 -8.69
N ALA A 175 5.48 -4.76 -8.07
CA ALA A 175 4.27 -5.20 -8.75
C ALA A 175 3.56 -4.02 -9.44
N ALA A 176 3.35 -2.92 -8.74
CA ALA A 176 2.74 -1.71 -9.29
C ALA A 176 3.46 -1.17 -10.53
N ALA A 177 4.81 -1.11 -10.49
CA ALA A 177 5.59 -0.66 -11.63
C ALA A 177 5.53 -1.66 -12.81
N LEU A 178 5.55 -2.96 -12.53
CA LEU A 178 5.37 -4.00 -13.55
C LEU A 178 3.95 -3.97 -14.15
N THR A 179 2.93 -3.59 -13.39
CA THR A 179 1.56 -3.42 -13.89
C THR A 179 1.51 -2.40 -15.02
N LYS A 180 2.19 -1.24 -14.89
CA LYS A 180 2.28 -0.23 -15.96
C LYS A 180 2.87 -0.82 -17.24
N PHE A 181 3.95 -1.58 -17.12
CA PHE A 181 4.58 -2.24 -18.26
C PHE A 181 3.63 -3.26 -18.91
N VAL A 182 2.97 -4.09 -18.10
CA VAL A 182 2.06 -5.13 -18.60
C VAL A 182 0.82 -4.53 -19.25
N THR A 183 0.27 -3.42 -18.74
CA THR A 183 -0.89 -2.76 -19.37
C THR A 183 -0.56 -2.25 -20.77
N ASP A 184 0.61 -1.63 -20.93
CA ASP A 184 1.04 -1.08 -22.23
C ASP A 184 1.34 -2.22 -23.23
N LEU A 185 1.89 -3.35 -22.75
CA LEU A 185 2.15 -4.52 -23.58
C LEU A 185 0.85 -5.25 -23.99
N VAL A 186 -0.16 -5.29 -23.12
CA VAL A 186 -1.47 -5.87 -23.46
C VAL A 186 -2.18 -5.07 -24.55
N GLU A 187 -2.00 -3.74 -24.58
CA GLU A 187 -2.57 -2.87 -25.62
C GLU A 187 -1.95 -3.14 -27.00
N SER A 188 -0.66 -3.45 -27.04
CA SER A 188 0.09 -3.68 -28.28
C SER A 188 0.07 -5.15 -28.76
N ASP A 189 0.28 -6.12 -27.86
CA ASP A 189 0.29 -7.55 -28.15
C ASP A 189 -0.09 -8.40 -26.92
N LEU A 190 -1.34 -8.87 -26.87
CA LEU A 190 -1.85 -9.70 -25.77
C LEU A 190 -1.06 -11.02 -25.60
N LEU A 191 -0.66 -11.68 -26.70
CA LEU A 191 0.08 -12.94 -26.61
C LEU A 191 1.51 -12.67 -26.15
N GLY A 192 2.12 -11.59 -26.63
CA GLY A 192 3.40 -11.07 -26.14
C GLY A 192 3.36 -10.76 -24.65
N ALA A 193 2.30 -10.12 -24.15
CA ALA A 193 2.11 -9.84 -22.73
C ALA A 193 2.05 -11.13 -21.89
N LEU A 194 1.38 -12.18 -22.37
CA LEU A 194 1.34 -13.46 -21.67
C LEU A 194 2.68 -14.20 -21.69
N ALA A 195 3.48 -14.03 -22.75
CA ALA A 195 4.82 -14.62 -22.84
C ALA A 195 5.89 -13.81 -22.10
N ALA A 196 5.60 -12.55 -21.76
CA ALA A 196 6.52 -11.63 -21.12
C ALA A 196 6.84 -12.06 -19.68
N TRP A 197 8.13 -12.08 -19.34
CA TRP A 197 8.58 -12.42 -17.99
C TRP A 197 8.07 -11.42 -16.93
N GLN A 198 7.80 -10.17 -17.34
CA GLN A 198 7.25 -9.10 -16.51
C GLN A 198 5.88 -9.49 -15.92
N THR A 199 5.04 -10.18 -16.69
CA THR A 199 3.72 -10.66 -16.22
C THR A 199 3.87 -11.70 -15.11
N TYR A 200 4.84 -12.60 -15.23
CA TYR A 200 5.11 -13.59 -14.18
C TYR A 200 5.80 -12.97 -12.97
N ALA A 201 6.69 -11.99 -13.18
CA ALA A 201 7.31 -11.22 -12.10
C ALA A 201 6.28 -10.39 -11.33
N LEU A 202 5.27 -9.83 -12.00
CA LEU A 202 4.14 -9.13 -11.40
C LEU A 202 3.36 -10.06 -10.47
N VAL A 203 2.95 -11.22 -10.96
CA VAL A 203 2.22 -12.21 -10.16
C VAL A 203 3.07 -12.71 -8.99
N GLY A 204 4.34 -13.03 -9.23
CA GLY A 204 5.27 -13.50 -8.21
C GLY A 204 5.53 -12.47 -7.12
N SER A 205 5.76 -11.21 -7.49
CA SER A 205 5.98 -10.10 -6.55
C SER A 205 4.73 -9.80 -5.74
N GLY A 206 3.55 -9.76 -6.35
CA GLY A 206 2.27 -9.61 -5.63
C GLY A 206 2.01 -10.74 -4.63
N ALA A 207 2.21 -12.00 -5.05
CA ALA A 207 2.00 -13.17 -4.19
C ALA A 207 3.00 -13.22 -3.02
N LEU A 208 4.28 -13.00 -3.28
CA LEU A 208 5.32 -12.98 -2.24
C LEU A 208 5.16 -11.76 -1.32
N GLY A 209 4.81 -10.59 -1.88
CA GLY A 209 4.52 -9.38 -1.15
C GLY A 209 3.39 -9.59 -0.16
N PHE A 210 2.29 -10.18 -0.63
CA PHE A 210 1.16 -10.58 0.22
C PHE A 210 1.58 -11.57 1.31
N TYR A 211 2.35 -12.60 0.97
CA TYR A 211 2.83 -13.56 1.96
C TYR A 211 3.68 -12.90 3.06
N LEU A 212 4.68 -12.09 2.70
CA LEU A 212 5.55 -11.39 3.64
C LEU A 212 4.76 -10.38 4.47
N GLN A 213 3.80 -9.71 3.86
CA GLN A 213 2.87 -8.82 4.53
C GLN A 213 2.08 -9.56 5.62
N GLN A 214 1.49 -10.72 5.31
CA GLN A 214 0.76 -11.52 6.30
C GLN A 214 1.68 -11.99 7.43
N ARG A 215 2.90 -12.41 7.09
CA ARG A 215 3.92 -12.76 8.10
C ARG A 215 4.27 -11.57 8.99
N ALA A 216 4.42 -10.37 8.43
CA ALA A 216 4.70 -9.15 9.17
C ALA A 216 3.62 -8.82 10.21
N PHE A 217 2.36 -9.08 9.88
CA PHE A 217 1.23 -8.91 10.81
C PHE A 217 1.20 -9.97 11.92
N GLN A 218 1.75 -11.16 11.68
CA GLN A 218 1.76 -12.25 12.66
C GLN A 218 2.91 -12.15 13.66
N VAL A 219 4.10 -11.68 13.24
CA VAL A 219 5.32 -11.79 14.05
C VAL A 219 5.56 -10.63 15.00
N GLY A 220 4.77 -9.55 14.93
CA GLY A 220 4.96 -8.37 15.76
C GLY A 220 3.87 -7.33 15.60
N PRO A 221 4.02 -6.17 16.27
CA PRO A 221 2.95 -5.18 16.36
C PRO A 221 2.62 -4.54 15.01
N LEU A 222 1.32 -4.36 14.74
CA LEU A 222 0.81 -3.68 13.54
C LEU A 222 1.32 -2.24 13.43
N SER A 223 1.62 -1.57 14.55
CA SER A 223 2.21 -0.23 14.57
C SER A 223 3.64 -0.16 14.00
N ALA A 224 4.30 -1.31 13.82
CA ALA A 224 5.58 -1.44 13.14
C ALA A 224 5.41 -1.86 11.66
N SER A 225 4.57 -2.85 11.37
CA SER A 225 4.42 -3.41 10.01
C SER A 225 3.55 -2.57 9.08
N LEU A 226 2.43 -2.00 9.55
CA LEU A 226 1.53 -1.21 8.69
C LEU A 226 2.23 0.00 8.06
N PRO A 227 2.93 0.88 8.83
CA PRO A 227 3.68 1.98 8.23
C PRO A 227 4.72 1.51 7.21
N ALA A 228 5.40 0.40 7.49
CA ALA A 228 6.46 -0.12 6.63
C ALA A 228 5.93 -0.54 5.26
N VAL A 229 4.75 -1.14 5.21
CA VAL A 229 4.13 -1.57 3.95
C VAL A 229 3.63 -0.35 3.19
N THR A 230 2.84 0.51 3.85
CA THR A 230 2.21 1.68 3.21
C THR A 230 3.24 2.63 2.60
N ILE A 231 4.47 2.66 3.12
CA ILE A 231 5.56 3.47 2.58
C ILE A 231 6.45 2.67 1.64
N GLY A 232 6.68 1.40 1.92
CA GLY A 232 7.51 0.54 1.08
C GLY A 232 6.95 0.43 -0.34
N GLU A 233 5.63 0.37 -0.50
CA GLU A 233 4.96 0.29 -1.80
C GLU A 233 5.26 1.50 -2.71
N PRO A 234 4.93 2.76 -2.33
CA PRO A 234 5.23 3.90 -3.17
C PRO A 234 6.75 4.12 -3.36
N LEU A 235 7.59 3.76 -2.39
CA LEU A 235 9.05 3.86 -2.55
C LEU A 235 9.59 2.85 -3.56
N GLY A 236 9.13 1.59 -3.50
CA GLY A 236 9.54 0.55 -4.45
C GLY A 236 9.05 0.88 -5.86
N ALA A 237 7.83 1.37 -5.97
CA ALA A 237 7.26 1.76 -7.24
C ALA A 237 7.98 2.98 -7.83
N ALA A 238 8.28 4.00 -7.02
CA ALA A 238 9.05 5.17 -7.46
C ALA A 238 10.47 4.80 -7.90
N PHE A 239 11.12 3.88 -7.19
CA PHE A 239 12.45 3.40 -7.56
C PHE A 239 12.45 2.76 -8.95
N ILE A 240 11.52 1.83 -9.21
CA ILE A 240 11.44 1.18 -10.53
C ILE A 240 10.96 2.15 -11.61
N GLY A 241 9.97 3.00 -11.30
CA GLY A 241 9.47 4.02 -12.22
C GLY A 241 10.58 4.94 -12.73
N ILE A 242 11.43 5.44 -11.83
CA ILE A 242 12.55 6.33 -12.20
C ILE A 242 13.69 5.54 -12.87
N ALA A 243 14.05 4.37 -12.33
CA ALA A 243 15.25 3.66 -12.76
C ALA A 243 15.08 2.85 -14.06
N VAL A 244 13.85 2.45 -14.36
CA VAL A 244 13.54 1.53 -15.47
C VAL A 244 12.57 2.16 -16.47
N LEU A 245 11.47 2.75 -15.98
CA LEU A 245 10.44 3.31 -16.86
C LEU A 245 10.76 4.75 -17.32
N ASP A 246 11.97 5.23 -17.04
CA ASP A 246 12.44 6.60 -17.29
C ASP A 246 11.45 7.68 -16.83
N GLU A 247 10.65 7.41 -15.79
CA GLU A 247 9.74 8.41 -15.25
C GLU A 247 10.53 9.52 -14.58
N ARG A 248 10.12 10.77 -14.80
CA ARG A 248 10.89 11.94 -14.39
C ARG A 248 10.11 12.76 -13.39
N ILE A 249 10.84 13.33 -12.45
CA ILE A 249 10.37 14.40 -11.57
C ILE A 249 11.24 15.60 -11.85
N ARG A 250 10.65 16.78 -11.76
CA ARG A 250 11.36 18.04 -11.82
C ARG A 250 12.44 18.12 -10.73
N THR A 251 13.67 18.44 -11.11
CA THR A 251 14.86 18.41 -10.22
C THR A 251 15.67 19.71 -10.23
N ASP A 252 15.12 20.81 -10.75
CA ASP A 252 15.82 22.08 -10.90
C ASP A 252 15.91 22.91 -9.61
N GLY A 253 17.13 23.07 -9.08
CA GLY A 253 17.43 24.05 -8.03
C GLY A 253 16.55 23.93 -6.78
N ALA A 254 15.67 24.92 -6.57
CA ALA A 254 14.78 24.98 -5.40
C ALA A 254 13.65 23.94 -5.42
N SER A 255 13.23 23.45 -6.60
CA SER A 255 12.15 22.46 -6.70
C SER A 255 12.54 21.13 -6.03
N LEU A 256 13.79 20.69 -6.20
CA LEU A 256 14.31 19.49 -5.56
C LEU A 256 14.21 19.55 -4.02
N ALA A 257 14.57 20.68 -3.42
CA ALA A 257 14.48 20.86 -1.98
C ALA A 257 13.01 20.81 -1.51
N ILE A 258 12.09 21.43 -2.25
CA ILE A 258 10.65 21.42 -1.95
C ILE A 258 10.09 19.99 -2.04
N ILE A 259 10.46 19.25 -3.09
CA ILE A 259 10.03 17.86 -3.29
C ILE A 259 10.57 16.96 -2.18
N ALA A 260 11.84 17.10 -1.82
CA ALA A 260 12.44 16.33 -0.72
C ALA A 260 11.71 16.58 0.61
N VAL A 261 11.36 17.84 0.90
CA VAL A 261 10.55 18.19 2.08
C VAL A 261 9.15 17.60 1.97
N ALA A 262 8.50 17.68 0.82
CA ALA A 262 7.16 17.11 0.60
C ALA A 262 7.15 15.59 0.82
N VAL A 263 8.09 14.87 0.22
CA VAL A 263 8.26 13.42 0.41
C VAL A 263 8.53 13.08 1.87
N PHE A 264 9.41 13.84 2.54
CA PHE A 264 9.67 13.65 3.97
C PHE A 264 8.40 13.82 4.81
N VAL A 265 7.62 14.87 4.55
CA VAL A 265 6.36 15.13 5.24
C VAL A 265 5.34 14.03 4.96
N MET A 266 5.22 13.58 3.71
CA MET A 266 4.35 12.46 3.33
C MET A 266 4.73 11.19 4.10
N VAL A 267 6.01 10.82 4.13
CA VAL A 267 6.49 9.64 4.89
C VAL A 267 6.14 9.78 6.37
N VAL A 268 6.48 10.90 7.01
CA VAL A 268 6.24 11.10 8.44
C VAL A 268 4.75 11.08 8.78
N THR A 269 3.91 11.75 8.00
CA THR A 269 2.46 11.80 8.21
C THR A 269 1.81 10.44 7.99
N THR A 270 2.19 9.72 6.95
CA THR A 270 1.76 8.33 6.70
C THR A 270 2.16 7.42 7.85
N ILE A 271 3.40 7.47 8.36
CA ILE A 271 3.81 6.67 9.53
C ILE A 271 2.88 6.94 10.71
N ARG A 272 2.62 8.21 11.01
CA ARG A 272 1.79 8.59 12.14
C ARG A 272 0.34 8.16 11.96
N LEU A 273 -0.24 8.37 10.77
CA LEU A 273 -1.62 7.98 10.46
C LEU A 273 -1.79 6.45 10.47
N SER A 274 -0.87 5.69 9.85
CA SER A 274 -0.89 4.23 9.85
C SER A 274 -0.74 3.67 11.28
N ARG A 275 0.06 4.31 12.15
CA ARG A 275 0.15 3.94 13.58
C ARG A 275 -1.13 4.24 14.34
N THR A 276 -1.80 5.35 14.05
CA THR A 276 -3.12 5.65 14.63
C THR A 276 -4.12 4.57 14.23
N GLN A 277 -4.18 4.21 12.94
CA GLN A 277 -5.04 3.14 12.45
C GLN A 277 -4.76 1.79 13.13
N ALA A 278 -3.47 1.45 13.29
CA ALA A 278 -3.05 0.23 13.99
C ALA A 278 -3.54 0.20 15.44
N SER A 279 -3.48 1.35 16.13
CA SER A 279 -3.88 1.48 17.54
C SER A 279 -5.40 1.39 17.70
N THR A 280 -6.15 2.06 16.81
CA THR A 280 -7.62 2.02 16.76
C THR A 280 -8.14 0.60 16.60
N ARG A 281 -7.43 -0.26 15.84
CA ARG A 281 -7.76 -1.67 15.65
C ARG A 281 -7.63 -2.50 16.94
N ILE A 282 -6.50 -2.36 17.64
CA ILE A 282 -6.24 -3.10 18.89
C ILE A 282 -7.29 -2.74 19.95
N GLU A 283 -7.63 -1.46 20.09
CA GLU A 283 -8.62 -1.01 21.07
C GLU A 283 -10.02 -1.62 20.80
N THR A 284 -10.42 -1.72 19.53
CA THR A 284 -11.68 -2.37 19.15
C THR A 284 -11.68 -3.86 19.48
N GLU A 285 -10.58 -4.57 19.18
CA GLU A 285 -10.43 -6.00 19.54
C GLU A 285 -10.50 -6.20 21.07
N THR A 286 -9.93 -5.28 21.86
CA THR A 286 -9.89 -5.40 23.33
C THR A 286 -11.26 -5.12 23.98
N MET A 287 -12.02 -4.14 23.47
CA MET A 287 -13.35 -3.81 23.99
C MET A 287 -14.37 -4.93 23.75
N ASP A 288 -14.31 -5.59 22.58
CA ASP A 288 -15.21 -6.70 22.27
C ASP A 288 -14.87 -7.96 23.10
N GLY A 289 -13.58 -8.24 23.35
CA GLY A 289 -13.15 -9.35 24.21
C GLY A 289 -13.56 -9.19 25.68
N ALA A 290 -13.51 -7.97 26.22
CA ALA A 290 -13.94 -7.68 27.60
C ALA A 290 -15.47 -7.76 27.81
N SER A 291 -16.24 -7.70 26.72
CA SER A 291 -17.71 -7.76 26.75
C SER A 291 -18.26 -9.20 26.70
N ALA A 292 -17.40 -10.19 26.47
CA ALA A 292 -17.80 -11.59 26.41
C ALA A 292 -18.01 -12.16 27.82
N PRO A 293 -19.12 -12.88 28.09
CA PRO A 293 -19.34 -13.52 29.39
C PRO A 293 -18.24 -14.57 29.66
N PRO A 294 -17.82 -14.76 30.92
CA PRO A 294 -16.76 -15.71 31.24
C PRO A 294 -17.17 -17.12 30.79
N ILE A 295 -16.32 -17.77 30.00
CA ILE A 295 -16.51 -19.16 29.58
C ILE A 295 -16.55 -19.99 30.85
N ALA A 296 -17.73 -20.50 31.19
CA ALA A 296 -17.88 -21.47 32.27
C ALA A 296 -17.09 -22.73 31.88
N THR A 297 -15.92 -22.89 32.49
CA THR A 297 -15.18 -24.14 32.45
C THR A 297 -15.94 -25.14 33.33
N ASP A 298 -16.86 -25.90 32.74
CA ASP A 298 -17.40 -27.09 33.39
C ASP A 298 -16.30 -28.15 33.45
N ARG A 299 -16.00 -28.58 34.67
CA ARG A 299 -15.12 -29.71 35.01
C ARG A 299 -15.94 -30.99 35.12
#